data_AF-A0A8X7YJF6-F1
#
_entry.id   AF-A0A8X7YJF6-F1
#
_cell.length_a   1.000
_cell.length_b   1.000
_cell.length_c   1.000
_cell.angle_alpha   90.00
_cell.angle_beta   90.00
_cell.angle_gamma   90.00
#
_symmetry.space_group_name_H-M   'P 1'
#
loop_
_entity.id
_entity.type
_entity.pdbx_description
1 polymer ?
#
loop_
_entity_poly.entity_id
_entity_poly.type
_entity_poly.pdbx_seq_one_letter_code
_entity_poly.pdbx_strand_id
1 'polypeptide(L)'
;MTLSELVSALPIHPSKAQYVHRLMRILVHSFLTKPWDCLSTWFQNDDRIAFSVAHEKTPREYAGQDPRINNLVNDAMASDSILASKLVVNKCKGIFEGVSSLVDVGGGLGTTAKGITEAFPHMDCTHIYYLKSMELISEESASELLQAQAHVWNHIFNFINSMTLKCAVQLGIPDVIQKHGKPMTLSELVSALPIHPSKAQYVHRLMRILVHSGFFSQQNLNGVDNQEAYSLTQSARLLLKDNPWSVRPLLLFVLDPVLTKPWDCLSTWFQNDDRSAFSVAHEKTPWEYAGQDPRINNLVNDAMASDSILASKLVVSKCKGIFDGVDSLVDVGGGLGTMAKGIAEAFPHMDCTVFDLPHVVSDLQGGKNLKYVGGDMFEAVPPANALLLKWVLHDWSDEDCVKILKRCKQAITSKGQQKAGKVIIIDMVRENQNGDEGSIETQLFFDLEMMVAASGMERNEKEWAKLFFDAGFLNYKIHPVLGTRALIELYP
;
A
#
# COMPACT_ATOMS: atom_id res chain seq x y z
N MET A 1 9.15 26.26 -10.83
CA MET A 1 10.25 25.27 -11.00
C MET A 1 9.74 24.16 -11.89
N THR A 2 10.43 23.86 -12.98
CA THR A 2 10.11 22.73 -13.86
C THR A 2 10.53 21.41 -13.20
N LEU A 3 9.96 20.26 -13.60
CA LEU A 3 10.35 18.95 -13.06
C LEU A 3 11.84 18.66 -13.31
N SER A 4 12.38 19.13 -14.43
CA SER A 4 13.81 19.05 -14.77
C SER A 4 14.68 19.82 -13.77
N GLU A 5 14.26 21.04 -13.40
CA GLU A 5 14.94 21.84 -12.36
C GLU A 5 14.88 21.19 -10.97
N LEU A 6 13.74 20.58 -10.61
CA LEU A 6 13.60 19.85 -9.34
C LEU A 6 14.53 18.63 -9.28
N VAL A 7 14.55 17.80 -10.33
CA VAL A 7 15.45 16.64 -10.45
C VAL A 7 16.91 17.06 -10.36
N SER A 8 17.27 18.20 -10.96
CA SER A 8 18.64 18.75 -10.94
C SER A 8 19.06 19.30 -9.57
N ALA A 9 18.11 19.64 -8.71
CA ALA A 9 18.35 20.25 -7.40
C ALA A 9 18.38 19.23 -6.23
N LEU A 10 17.92 17.99 -6.46
CA LEU A 10 17.87 16.94 -5.43
C LEU A 10 19.16 16.10 -5.45
N PRO A 11 19.64 15.60 -4.29
CA PRO A 11 20.77 14.68 -4.21
C PRO A 11 20.35 13.26 -4.63
N ILE A 12 19.97 13.09 -5.89
CA ILE A 12 19.51 11.82 -6.47
C ILE A 12 20.50 11.33 -7.53
N HIS A 13 20.65 10.01 -7.63
CA HIS A 13 21.47 9.41 -8.66
C HIS A 13 20.84 9.60 -10.05
N PRO A 14 21.60 9.95 -11.11
CA PRO A 14 21.06 10.24 -12.44
C PRO A 14 20.18 9.13 -13.03
N SER A 15 20.51 7.86 -12.76
CA SER A 15 19.73 6.70 -13.22
C SER A 15 18.32 6.61 -12.61
N LYS A 16 18.05 7.37 -11.54
CA LYS A 16 16.77 7.34 -10.81
C LYS A 16 15.82 8.49 -11.15
N ALA A 17 16.21 9.40 -12.05
CA ALA A 17 15.41 10.58 -12.40
C ALA A 17 13.98 10.23 -12.85
N GLN A 18 13.79 9.11 -13.56
CA GLN A 18 12.48 8.65 -14.02
C GLN A 18 11.50 8.32 -12.89
N TYR A 19 11.99 7.88 -11.73
CA TYR A 19 11.16 7.50 -10.58
C TYR A 19 10.64 8.71 -9.80
N VAL A 20 11.36 9.84 -9.83
CA VAL A 20 10.91 11.09 -9.19
C VAL A 20 9.60 11.59 -9.79
N HIS A 21 9.43 11.44 -11.10
CA HIS A 21 8.19 11.81 -11.78
C HIS A 21 6.99 10.98 -11.27
N ARG A 22 7.21 9.69 -10.98
CA ARG A 22 6.16 8.79 -10.45
C ARG A 22 5.80 9.14 -9.02
N LEU A 23 6.80 9.36 -8.16
CA LEU A 23 6.57 9.80 -6.79
C LEU A 23 5.76 11.11 -6.72
N MET A 24 6.11 12.09 -7.56
CA MET A 24 5.45 13.39 -7.58
C MET A 24 3.99 13.30 -8.03
N ARG A 25 3.65 12.43 -9.00
CA ARG A 25 2.24 12.21 -9.41
C ARG A 25 1.38 11.72 -8.26
N ILE A 26 1.96 10.95 -7.34
CA ILE A 26 1.24 10.30 -6.25
C ILE A 26 1.04 11.25 -5.09
N LEU A 27 2.07 12.03 -4.79
CA LEU A 27 1.96 13.17 -3.91
C LEU A 27 0.86 14.11 -4.42
N VAL A 28 0.91 14.54 -5.69
CA VAL A 28 -0.09 15.43 -6.29
C VAL A 28 -1.51 14.82 -6.27
N HIS A 29 -1.66 13.53 -6.59
CA HIS A 29 -2.96 12.87 -6.52
C HIS A 29 -3.50 12.81 -5.08
N SER A 30 -2.64 12.47 -4.12
CA SER A 30 -2.98 12.48 -2.69
C SER A 30 -3.35 13.88 -2.17
N PHE A 31 -2.71 14.92 -2.70
CA PHE A 31 -3.00 16.33 -2.37
C PHE A 31 -4.33 16.84 -2.96
N LEU A 32 -4.86 16.22 -4.02
CA LEU A 32 -5.98 16.77 -4.80
C LEU A 32 -7.31 15.99 -4.73
N THR A 33 -7.32 14.72 -4.29
CA THR A 33 -8.47 13.80 -4.52
C THR A 33 -9.25 13.37 -3.28
N LYS A 34 -9.06 14.00 -2.11
CA LYS A 34 -9.94 13.72 -0.95
C LYS A 34 -11.00 14.80 -0.79
N PRO A 35 -12.30 14.48 -0.90
CA PRO A 35 -13.38 15.39 -0.54
C PRO A 35 -13.27 15.82 0.92
N TRP A 36 -13.33 17.13 1.13
CA TRP A 36 -13.14 17.82 2.39
C TRP A 36 -14.39 17.80 3.30
N ASP A 37 -14.99 16.63 3.51
CA ASP A 37 -16.20 16.48 4.34
C ASP A 37 -15.91 15.66 5.61
N CYS A 38 -15.17 16.22 6.57
CA CYS A 38 -15.19 15.77 7.98
C CYS A 38 -14.54 16.73 8.98
N LEU A 39 -14.57 18.05 8.72
CA LEU A 39 -14.03 19.06 9.65
C LEU A 39 -15.09 19.83 10.45
N SER A 40 -16.38 19.50 10.31
CA SER A 40 -17.47 20.22 10.97
C SER A 40 -17.99 19.60 12.28
N THR A 41 -17.59 18.38 12.65
CA THR A 41 -18.13 17.69 13.84
C THR A 41 -17.17 17.59 15.02
N TRP A 42 -15.93 18.09 14.91
CA TRP A 42 -14.96 18.01 16.00
C TRP A 42 -15.00 19.20 16.98
N PHE A 43 -15.71 20.28 16.65
CA PHE A 43 -15.73 21.51 17.45
C PHE A 43 -16.96 21.71 18.33
N GLN A 44 -17.79 20.68 18.57
CA GLN A 44 -19.07 20.88 19.29
C GLN A 44 -19.34 20.04 20.53
N ASN A 45 -18.39 19.26 21.07
CA ASN A 45 -18.61 18.64 22.39
C ASN A 45 -17.40 18.83 23.30
N ASP A 46 -17.57 19.78 24.20
CA ASP A 46 -16.77 20.02 25.39
C ASP A 46 -17.28 19.08 26.49
N ASP A 47 -16.45 18.15 26.95
CA ASP A 47 -16.36 17.79 28.36
C ASP A 47 -15.26 16.73 28.62
N ARG A 48 -14.22 17.17 29.33
CA ARG A 48 -13.36 16.45 30.30
C ARG A 48 -13.00 15.00 29.99
N ILE A 49 -11.72 14.76 29.67
CA ILE A 49 -11.08 13.45 29.87
C ILE A 49 -9.86 13.61 30.78
N ALA A 50 -9.98 13.03 31.98
CA ALA A 50 -8.88 12.84 32.92
C ALA A 50 -7.91 11.77 32.38
N PHE A 51 -6.62 12.10 32.30
CA PHE A 51 -5.57 11.12 32.01
C PHE A 51 -5.22 10.34 33.29
N SER A 52 -5.65 9.07 33.37
CA SER A 52 -5.12 8.10 34.32
C SER A 52 -4.06 7.25 33.61
N VAL A 53 -2.84 7.31 34.13
CA VAL A 53 -1.63 6.63 33.61
C VAL A 53 -1.60 5.19 34.09
N ALA A 54 -1.41 4.24 33.17
CA ALA A 54 -1.09 2.86 33.49
C ALA A 54 0.08 2.33 32.61
N HIS A 55 1.22 2.12 33.28
CA HIS A 55 2.41 1.29 32.98
C HIS A 55 3.54 1.81 32.06
N GLU A 56 4.62 2.19 32.76
CA GLU A 56 6.00 1.64 32.73
C GLU A 56 7.04 1.96 31.64
N LYS A 57 6.75 2.80 30.64
CA LYS A 57 7.74 3.75 30.06
C LYS A 57 7.12 4.60 28.94
N THR A 58 7.45 5.88 28.94
CA THR A 58 7.04 6.93 28.00
C THR A 58 8.00 7.04 26.81
N PRO A 59 7.60 7.60 25.66
CA PRO A 59 8.51 7.91 24.53
C PRO A 59 9.75 8.73 24.94
N ARG A 60 9.64 9.55 26.00
CA ARG A 60 10.74 10.27 26.64
C ARG A 60 11.82 9.36 27.22
N GLU A 61 11.46 8.16 27.67
CA GLU A 61 12.41 7.19 28.23
C GLU A 61 13.11 6.36 27.15
N TYR A 62 12.57 6.29 25.92
CA TYR A 62 13.27 5.76 24.74
C TYR A 62 14.22 6.77 24.09
N ALA A 63 13.87 8.06 24.12
CA ALA A 63 14.72 9.15 23.64
C ALA A 63 16.08 9.24 24.37
N GLY A 64 16.20 8.68 25.57
CA GLY A 64 17.48 8.58 26.29
C GLY A 64 18.49 7.57 25.73
N GLN A 65 18.15 6.78 24.71
CA GLN A 65 18.98 5.68 24.20
C GLN A 65 19.56 5.92 22.79
N ASP A 66 18.96 6.78 21.97
CA ASP A 66 19.49 7.21 20.66
C ASP A 66 19.36 8.74 20.51
N PRO A 67 20.48 9.48 20.46
CA PRO A 67 20.49 10.94 20.31
C PRO A 67 19.71 11.47 19.10
N ARG A 68 19.57 10.68 18.02
CA ARG A 68 18.86 11.09 16.80
C ARG A 68 17.35 11.08 17.00
N ILE A 69 16.83 10.07 17.71
CA ILE A 69 15.41 9.99 18.06
C ILE A 69 15.05 11.12 19.03
N ASN A 70 15.94 11.43 19.97
CA ASN A 70 15.74 12.56 20.89
C ASN A 70 15.61 13.89 20.17
N ASN A 71 16.51 14.17 19.22
CA ASN A 71 16.46 15.41 18.45
C ASN A 71 15.19 15.49 17.59
N LEU A 72 14.81 14.41 16.93
CA LEU A 72 13.58 14.34 16.13
C LEU A 72 12.31 14.59 16.96
N VAL A 73 12.22 13.99 18.16
CA VAL A 73 11.09 14.19 19.06
C VAL A 73 11.05 15.64 19.57
N ASN A 74 12.19 16.21 19.93
CA ASN A 74 12.26 17.59 20.41
C ASN A 74 11.93 18.60 19.29
N ASP A 75 12.42 18.39 18.07
CA ASP A 75 12.16 19.25 16.93
C ASP A 75 10.68 19.20 16.52
N ALA A 76 10.07 18.01 16.52
CA ALA A 76 8.63 17.85 16.24
C ALA A 76 7.77 18.55 17.29
N MET A 77 8.07 18.36 18.59
CA MET A 77 7.35 19.01 19.68
C MET A 77 7.52 20.54 19.68
N ALA A 78 8.70 21.05 19.31
CA ALA A 78 8.96 22.48 19.20
C ALA A 78 8.16 23.11 18.05
N SER A 79 8.09 22.46 16.90
CA SER A 79 7.31 22.93 15.74
C SER A 79 5.82 23.05 16.05
N ASP A 80 5.22 22.03 16.67
CA ASP A 80 3.80 22.02 17.05
C ASP A 80 3.48 23.12 18.09
N SER A 81 4.37 23.28 19.07
CA SER A 81 4.21 24.28 20.13
C SER A 81 4.25 25.71 19.59
N ILE A 82 5.07 25.98 18.57
CA ILE A 82 5.13 27.31 17.92
C ILE A 82 3.82 27.63 17.19
N LEU A 83 3.28 26.68 16.42
CA LEU A 83 2.05 26.90 15.67
C LEU A 83 0.85 27.10 16.60
N ALA A 84 0.70 26.24 17.61
CA ALA A 84 -0.36 26.37 18.62
C ALA A 84 -0.29 27.72 19.34
N SER A 85 0.92 28.17 19.68
CA SER A 85 1.15 29.48 20.31
C SER A 85 0.66 30.65 19.45
N LYS A 86 0.99 30.66 18.15
CA LYS A 86 0.57 31.73 17.23
C LYS A 86 -0.96 31.84 17.13
N LEU A 87 -1.64 30.70 17.06
CA LEU A 87 -3.10 30.62 16.97
C LEU A 87 -3.78 31.15 18.23
N VAL A 88 -3.29 30.74 19.41
CA VAL A 88 -3.81 31.19 20.71
C VAL A 88 -3.64 32.70 20.86
N VAL A 89 -2.46 33.24 20.56
CA VAL A 89 -2.19 34.69 20.65
C VAL A 89 -3.10 35.50 19.71
N ASN A 90 -3.30 35.02 18.48
CA ASN A 90 -4.18 35.69 17.52
C ASN A 90 -5.66 35.66 17.94
N LYS A 91 -6.20 34.49 18.34
CA LYS A 91 -7.62 34.34 18.69
C LYS A 91 -7.97 34.96 20.05
N CYS A 92 -7.05 34.93 21.01
CA CYS A 92 -7.30 35.36 22.37
C CYS A 92 -6.78 36.77 22.67
N LYS A 93 -6.45 37.56 21.63
CA LYS A 93 -5.87 38.91 21.77
C LYS A 93 -6.67 39.80 22.74
N GLY A 94 -8.00 39.85 22.61
CA GLY A 94 -8.86 40.62 23.52
C GLY A 94 -8.98 40.08 24.95
N ILE A 95 -8.62 38.81 25.19
CA ILE A 95 -8.63 38.20 26.54
C ILE A 95 -7.40 38.64 27.34
N PHE A 96 -6.27 38.88 26.65
CA PHE A 96 -5.00 39.23 27.28
C PHE A 96 -4.85 40.74 27.58
N GLU A 97 -5.72 41.61 27.06
CA GLU A 97 -5.69 43.07 27.24
C GLU A 97 -5.86 43.56 28.69
N GLY A 98 -6.20 42.67 29.64
CA GLY A 98 -6.34 42.98 31.07
C GLY A 98 -5.46 42.14 32.01
N VAL A 99 -4.56 41.30 31.48
CA VAL A 99 -3.72 40.40 32.27
C VAL A 99 -2.35 41.04 32.49
N SER A 100 -1.90 41.15 33.74
CA SER A 100 -0.63 41.83 34.09
C SER A 100 0.56 40.88 34.29
N SER A 101 0.31 39.57 34.44
CA SER A 101 1.36 38.55 34.60
C SER A 101 0.85 37.16 34.19
N LEU A 102 1.76 36.32 33.70
CA LEU A 102 1.51 34.93 33.29
C LEU A 102 2.56 34.02 33.94
N VAL A 103 2.14 32.87 34.48
CA VAL A 103 3.02 31.88 35.11
C VAL A 103 2.95 30.58 34.33
N ASP A 104 4.09 30.14 33.78
CA ASP A 104 4.24 28.86 33.10
C ASP A 104 4.28 27.71 34.11
N VAL A 105 3.43 26.70 33.92
CA VAL A 105 3.31 25.53 34.81
C VAL A 105 3.69 24.22 34.09
N GLY A 106 4.23 24.27 32.87
CA GLY A 106 4.56 23.06 32.10
C GLY A 106 5.61 23.29 31.01
N GLY A 107 6.78 22.66 31.15
CA GLY A 107 8.01 22.88 30.38
C GLY A 107 7.97 22.53 28.87
N GLY A 108 7.10 23.20 28.11
CA GLY A 108 7.05 23.19 26.65
C GLY A 108 6.59 24.52 26.03
N LEU A 109 6.24 25.53 26.82
CA LEU A 109 5.60 26.78 26.34
C LEU A 109 6.49 28.03 26.41
N GLY A 110 7.82 27.86 26.37
CA GLY A 110 8.74 29.01 26.22
C GLY A 110 8.47 29.84 24.95
N THR A 111 7.80 29.25 23.94
CA THR A 111 7.41 29.87 22.67
C THR A 111 6.10 30.68 22.76
N THR A 112 5.17 30.29 23.63
CA THR A 112 3.89 31.02 23.84
C THR A 112 4.11 32.30 24.64
N ALA A 113 4.95 32.24 25.68
CA ALA A 113 5.28 33.40 26.50
C ALA A 113 5.84 34.54 25.65
N LYS A 114 6.79 34.23 24.72
CA LYS A 114 7.38 35.23 23.81
C LYS A 114 6.37 35.88 22.86
N GLY A 115 5.46 35.09 22.27
CA GLY A 115 4.43 35.62 21.38
C GLY A 115 3.42 36.52 22.07
N ILE A 116 3.11 36.20 23.33
CA ILE A 116 2.30 37.06 24.18
C ILE A 116 3.07 38.35 24.52
N THR A 117 4.36 38.29 24.87
CA THR A 117 5.17 39.50 25.14
C THR A 117 5.32 40.40 23.92
N GLU A 118 5.49 39.84 22.71
CA GLU A 118 5.57 40.63 21.47
C GLU A 118 4.23 41.27 21.09
N ALA A 119 3.11 40.60 21.35
CA ALA A 119 1.76 41.16 21.15
C ALA A 119 1.34 42.14 22.25
N PHE A 120 1.87 42.00 23.48
CA PHE A 120 1.54 42.76 24.68
C PHE A 120 2.82 43.18 25.44
N PRO A 121 3.48 44.29 25.05
CA PRO A 121 4.78 44.70 25.58
C PRO A 121 4.81 45.07 27.08
N HIS A 122 3.64 45.16 27.71
CA HIS A 122 3.44 45.53 29.11
C HIS A 122 3.45 44.34 30.08
N MET A 123 3.52 43.10 29.58
CA MET A 123 3.60 41.89 30.40
C MET A 123 5.06 41.51 30.73
N ASP A 124 5.36 41.26 32.00
CA ASP A 124 6.67 40.78 32.46
C ASP A 124 6.79 39.25 32.26
N CYS A 125 7.74 38.81 31.43
CA CYS A 125 8.00 37.40 31.09
C CYS A 125 9.50 37.13 31.22
N THR A 126 9.94 36.66 32.39
CA THR A 126 11.33 36.88 32.79
C THR A 126 12.36 35.84 32.33
N HIS A 127 12.03 34.77 31.60
CA HIS A 127 13.02 33.79 31.08
C HIS A 127 12.64 33.27 29.68
N ILE A 128 13.31 33.73 28.62
CA ILE A 128 13.08 33.27 27.24
C ILE A 128 14.41 32.97 26.55
N TYR A 129 14.69 31.70 26.25
CA TYR A 129 15.83 31.29 25.42
C TYR A 129 15.40 31.14 23.94
N TYR A 130 16.17 31.81 23.07
CA TYR A 130 16.33 31.71 21.61
C TYR A 130 15.21 31.11 20.75
N LEU A 131 14.65 31.93 19.84
CA LEU A 131 14.31 31.58 18.45
C LEU A 131 14.14 32.86 17.59
N LYS A 132 14.61 32.80 16.33
CA LYS A 132 14.52 33.85 15.29
C LYS A 132 13.11 33.85 14.67
N SER A 133 12.58 35.06 14.43
CA SER A 133 11.35 35.41 13.69
C SER A 133 10.01 34.78 14.14
N MET A 134 9.23 35.55 14.91
CA MET A 134 7.81 35.32 15.14
C MET A 134 7.00 36.25 14.21
N GLU A 135 6.74 35.81 12.98
CA GLU A 135 5.75 36.49 12.13
C GLU A 135 4.34 36.04 12.51
N LEU A 136 3.47 37.02 12.79
CA LEU A 136 2.04 36.86 13.07
C LEU A 136 1.32 36.40 11.79
N ILE A 137 0.47 35.38 11.90
CA ILE A 137 -0.28 34.77 10.80
C ILE A 137 -1.69 35.39 10.77
N SER A 138 -2.27 35.71 9.61
CA SER A 138 -3.67 36.19 9.53
C SER A 138 -4.66 35.05 9.84
N GLU A 139 -5.92 35.35 10.19
CA GLU A 139 -6.91 34.29 10.50
C GLU A 139 -7.20 33.36 9.30
N GLU A 140 -7.28 33.90 8.09
CA GLU A 140 -7.46 33.12 6.86
C GLU A 140 -6.26 32.19 6.61
N SER A 141 -5.03 32.73 6.71
CA SER A 141 -3.81 31.94 6.58
C SER A 141 -3.59 30.94 7.74
N ALA A 142 -4.17 31.20 8.92
CA ALA A 142 -4.16 30.28 10.05
C ALA A 142 -5.08 29.07 9.84
N SER A 143 -6.25 29.26 9.24
CA SER A 143 -7.17 28.16 8.89
C SER A 143 -6.56 27.26 7.81
N GLU A 144 -6.00 27.85 6.75
CA GLU A 144 -5.29 27.12 5.70
C GLU A 144 -4.11 26.33 6.26
N LEU A 145 -3.34 26.92 7.19
CA LEU A 145 -2.21 26.25 7.81
C LEU A 145 -2.62 25.07 8.70
N LEU A 146 -3.72 25.17 9.44
CA LEU A 146 -4.26 24.06 10.24
C LEU A 146 -4.77 22.91 9.35
N GLN A 147 -5.41 23.24 8.24
CA GLN A 147 -5.84 22.24 7.25
C GLN A 147 -4.63 21.54 6.61
N ALA A 148 -3.61 22.31 6.24
CA ALA A 148 -2.36 21.78 5.71
C ALA A 148 -1.64 20.87 6.73
N GLN A 149 -1.60 21.28 8.01
CA GLN A 149 -1.01 20.48 9.09
C GLN A 149 -1.76 19.16 9.28
N ALA A 150 -3.10 19.21 9.36
CA ALA A 150 -3.91 18.00 9.48
C ALA A 150 -3.69 17.05 8.29
N HIS A 151 -3.56 17.61 7.09
CA HIS A 151 -3.24 16.83 5.90
C HIS A 151 -1.86 16.15 5.99
N VAL A 152 -0.82 16.88 6.41
CA VAL A 152 0.53 16.32 6.64
C VAL A 152 0.49 15.22 7.71
N TRP A 153 -0.19 15.44 8.83
CA TRP A 153 -0.32 14.44 9.89
C TRP A 153 -1.03 13.18 9.43
N ASN A 154 -2.09 13.31 8.63
CA ASN A 154 -2.78 12.16 8.05
C ASN A 154 -1.81 11.31 7.21
N HIS A 155 -0.91 11.94 6.45
CA HIS A 155 0.13 11.22 5.70
C HIS A 155 1.18 10.57 6.61
N ILE A 156 1.67 11.27 7.63
CA ILE A 156 2.62 10.72 8.62
C ILE A 156 2.04 9.47 9.28
N PHE A 157 0.74 9.49 9.63
CA PHE A 157 0.09 8.42 10.35
C PHE A 157 -0.64 7.40 9.46
N ASN A 158 -0.58 7.52 8.14
CA ASN A 158 -1.38 6.67 7.24
C ASN A 158 -1.02 5.17 7.37
N PHE A 159 0.23 4.86 7.73
CA PHE A 159 0.67 3.48 7.99
C PHE A 159 -0.13 2.77 9.10
N ILE A 160 -0.74 3.53 10.02
CA ILE A 160 -1.58 2.98 11.10
C ILE A 160 -2.76 2.22 10.50
N ASN A 161 -3.34 2.68 9.40
CA ASN A 161 -4.45 1.99 8.74
C ASN A 161 -4.03 0.58 8.29
N SER A 162 -2.88 0.44 7.64
CA SER A 162 -2.34 -0.85 7.21
C SER A 162 -2.01 -1.77 8.39
N MET A 163 -1.35 -1.24 9.42
CA MET A 163 -0.90 -2.04 10.56
C MET A 163 -2.06 -2.48 11.47
N THR A 164 -3.08 -1.64 11.61
CA THR A 164 -4.29 -2.01 12.37
C THR A 164 -5.12 -3.05 11.63
N LEU A 165 -5.19 -2.97 10.29
CA LEU A 165 -5.83 -4.02 9.48
C LEU A 165 -5.09 -5.35 9.59
N LYS A 166 -3.75 -5.34 9.50
CA LYS A 166 -2.92 -6.51 9.76
C LYS A 166 -3.17 -7.11 11.13
N CYS A 167 -3.18 -6.28 12.17
CA CYS A 167 -3.47 -6.70 13.54
C CYS A 167 -4.86 -7.39 13.63
N ALA A 168 -5.90 -6.78 13.04
CA ALA A 168 -7.25 -7.36 13.06
C ALA A 168 -7.32 -8.74 12.40
N VAL A 169 -6.64 -8.91 11.27
CA VAL A 169 -6.53 -10.18 10.54
C VAL A 169 -5.75 -11.21 11.36
N GLN A 170 -4.64 -10.82 11.97
CA GLN A 170 -3.82 -11.71 12.81
C GLN A 170 -4.56 -12.16 14.09
N LEU A 171 -5.34 -11.27 14.69
CA LEU A 171 -6.20 -11.58 15.85
C LEU A 171 -7.46 -12.38 15.47
N GLY A 172 -7.77 -12.52 14.18
CA GLY A 172 -8.94 -13.24 13.70
C GLY A 172 -10.26 -12.49 13.90
N ILE A 173 -10.24 -11.16 14.02
CA ILE A 173 -11.46 -10.35 14.23
C ILE A 173 -12.52 -10.59 13.14
N PRO A 174 -12.18 -10.58 11.83
CA PRO A 174 -13.18 -10.84 10.80
C PRO A 174 -13.83 -12.21 10.96
N ASP A 175 -13.01 -13.24 11.22
CA ASP A 175 -13.46 -14.63 11.34
C ASP A 175 -14.34 -14.84 12.58
N VAL A 176 -13.99 -14.22 13.71
CA VAL A 176 -14.77 -14.28 14.95
C VAL A 176 -16.17 -13.67 14.76
N ILE A 177 -16.26 -12.50 14.14
CA ILE A 177 -17.55 -11.85 13.85
C ILE A 177 -18.36 -12.67 12.85
N GLN A 178 -17.73 -13.21 11.79
CA GLN A 178 -18.40 -14.08 10.83
C GLN A 178 -18.96 -15.36 11.46
N LYS A 179 -18.18 -15.99 12.35
CA LYS A 179 -18.58 -17.20 13.07
C LYS A 179 -19.71 -16.92 14.06
N HIS A 180 -19.75 -15.73 14.65
CA HIS A 180 -20.83 -15.31 15.54
C HIS A 180 -22.17 -15.15 14.79
N GLY A 181 -22.13 -14.77 13.51
CA GLY A 181 -23.29 -14.79 12.61
C GLY A 181 -24.27 -13.61 12.74
N LYS A 182 -24.04 -12.68 13.66
CA LYS A 182 -24.82 -11.46 13.90
C LYS A 182 -23.90 -10.31 14.37
N PRO A 183 -24.36 -9.05 14.44
CA PRO A 183 -23.56 -7.96 15.00
C PRO A 183 -23.07 -8.32 16.41
N MET A 184 -21.77 -8.11 16.67
CA MET A 184 -21.11 -8.55 17.91
C MET A 184 -20.75 -7.33 18.77
N THR A 185 -21.19 -7.32 20.02
CA THR A 185 -20.84 -6.24 20.96
C THR A 185 -19.34 -6.24 21.26
N LEU A 186 -18.81 -5.13 21.77
CA LEU A 186 -17.40 -5.05 22.18
C LEU A 186 -17.05 -6.12 23.24
N SER A 187 -17.93 -6.35 24.21
CA SER A 187 -17.70 -7.34 25.28
C SER A 187 -17.65 -8.77 24.74
N GLU A 188 -18.57 -9.12 23.84
CA GLU A 188 -18.57 -10.43 23.17
C GLU A 188 -17.31 -10.60 22.33
N LEU A 189 -16.95 -9.58 21.55
CA LEU A 189 -15.76 -9.61 20.69
C LEU A 189 -14.49 -9.82 21.52
N VAL A 190 -14.27 -9.01 22.56
CA VAL A 190 -13.13 -9.14 23.48
C VAL A 190 -13.06 -10.55 24.09
N SER A 191 -14.19 -11.12 24.48
CA SER A 191 -14.26 -12.45 25.11
C SER A 191 -13.94 -13.58 24.13
N ALA A 192 -14.18 -13.37 22.83
CA ALA A 192 -13.92 -14.35 21.78
C ALA A 192 -12.52 -14.26 21.18
N LEU A 193 -11.79 -13.16 21.40
CA LEU A 193 -10.46 -12.94 20.84
C LEU A 193 -9.35 -13.58 21.69
N PRO A 194 -8.27 -14.08 21.06
CA PRO A 194 -7.13 -14.65 21.75
C PRO A 194 -6.20 -13.54 22.30
N ILE A 195 -6.73 -12.67 23.17
CA ILE A 195 -6.01 -11.50 23.70
C ILE A 195 -5.82 -11.58 25.21
N HIS A 196 -4.76 -10.94 25.71
CA HIS A 196 -4.53 -10.85 27.15
C HIS A 196 -5.58 -9.94 27.80
N PRO A 197 -6.18 -10.30 28.96
CA PRO A 197 -7.23 -9.52 29.61
C PRO A 197 -6.85 -8.06 29.89
N SER A 198 -5.59 -7.78 30.24
CA SER A 198 -5.12 -6.40 30.47
C SER A 198 -5.15 -5.50 29.22
N LYS A 199 -5.29 -6.09 28.03
CA LYS A 199 -5.36 -5.38 26.75
C LYS A 199 -6.78 -5.25 26.20
N ALA A 200 -7.78 -5.89 26.84
CA ALA A 200 -9.19 -5.84 26.44
C ALA A 200 -9.70 -4.40 26.25
N GLN A 201 -9.35 -3.51 27.18
CA GLN A 201 -9.73 -2.10 27.14
C GLN A 201 -9.25 -1.35 25.89
N TYR A 202 -8.26 -1.85 25.14
CA TYR A 202 -7.75 -1.16 23.95
C TYR A 202 -8.43 -1.59 22.65
N VAL A 203 -9.20 -2.70 22.65
CA VAL A 203 -9.86 -3.23 21.45
C VAL A 203 -10.81 -2.22 20.83
N HIS A 204 -11.53 -1.43 21.63
CA HIS A 204 -12.43 -0.40 21.12
C HIS A 204 -11.71 0.64 20.25
N ARG A 205 -10.44 0.98 20.57
CA ARG A 205 -9.66 1.94 19.77
C ARG A 205 -9.30 1.36 18.41
N LEU A 206 -8.93 0.07 18.38
CA LEU A 206 -8.65 -0.67 17.16
C LEU A 206 -9.91 -0.76 16.29
N MET A 207 -11.05 -1.11 16.89
CA MET A 207 -12.31 -1.19 16.16
C MET A 207 -12.77 0.16 15.64
N ARG A 208 -12.60 1.25 16.40
CA ARG A 208 -12.99 2.61 15.97
C ARG A 208 -12.30 3.03 14.68
N ILE A 209 -10.98 2.80 14.56
CA ILE A 209 -10.26 3.14 13.33
C ILE A 209 -10.67 2.20 12.19
N LEU A 210 -10.88 0.91 12.43
CA LEU A 210 -11.30 -0.04 11.39
C LEU A 210 -12.74 0.17 10.91
N VAL A 211 -13.62 0.70 11.76
CA VAL A 211 -14.95 1.19 11.38
C VAL A 211 -14.83 2.43 10.52
N HIS A 212 -14.01 3.41 10.94
CA HIS A 212 -13.77 4.63 10.16
C HIS A 212 -13.16 4.32 8.77
N SER A 213 -12.25 3.34 8.69
CA SER A 213 -11.68 2.84 7.43
C SER A 213 -12.63 1.97 6.61
N GLY A 214 -13.88 1.76 7.06
CA GLY A 214 -14.91 1.06 6.29
C GLY A 214 -14.81 -0.46 6.24
N PHE A 215 -13.97 -1.10 7.07
CA PHE A 215 -13.90 -2.56 7.18
C PHE A 215 -15.03 -3.12 8.06
N PHE A 216 -15.45 -2.37 9.08
CA PHE A 216 -16.55 -2.76 9.93
C PHE A 216 -17.62 -1.66 9.94
N SER A 217 -18.85 -2.04 10.21
CA SER A 217 -19.95 -1.11 10.49
C SER A 217 -20.32 -1.21 11.95
N GLN A 218 -20.66 -0.07 12.53
CA GLN A 218 -21.14 0.03 13.90
C GLN A 218 -22.65 0.25 13.88
N GLN A 219 -23.37 -0.54 14.65
CA GLN A 219 -24.84 -0.50 14.71
C GLN A 219 -25.28 -0.43 16.18
N ASN A 220 -26.30 0.38 16.46
CA ASN A 220 -26.93 0.41 17.78
C ASN A 220 -27.92 -0.75 17.88
N LEU A 221 -27.75 -1.61 18.88
CA LEU A 221 -28.73 -2.63 19.18
C LEU A 221 -29.92 -1.97 19.89
N ASN A 222 -31.12 -2.04 19.30
CA ASN A 222 -32.35 -1.54 19.92
C ASN A 222 -32.66 -2.36 21.19
N GLY A 223 -32.21 -1.85 22.34
CA GLY A 223 -32.32 -2.45 23.67
C GLY A 223 -31.81 -1.50 24.75
N VAL A 224 -32.06 -1.85 26.02
CA VAL A 224 -32.02 -0.97 27.22
C VAL A 224 -30.69 -0.23 27.48
N ASP A 225 -29.59 -0.58 26.82
CA ASP A 225 -28.25 -0.06 27.16
C ASP A 225 -27.46 0.59 26.02
N ASN A 226 -28.09 0.95 24.88
CA ASN A 226 -27.41 1.67 23.78
C ASN A 226 -26.07 1.02 23.35
N GLN A 227 -26.00 -0.32 23.39
CA GLN A 227 -24.75 -1.04 23.14
C GLN A 227 -24.40 -1.05 21.66
N GLU A 228 -23.19 -0.59 21.35
CA GLU A 228 -22.63 -0.60 20.00
C GLU A 228 -22.17 -2.02 19.64
N ALA A 229 -22.59 -2.49 18.46
CA ALA A 229 -22.21 -3.77 17.91
C ALA A 229 -21.55 -3.64 16.54
N TYR A 230 -20.59 -4.52 16.26
CA TYR A 230 -19.77 -4.52 15.05
C TYR A 230 -20.24 -5.58 14.05
N SER A 231 -20.33 -5.21 12.78
CA SER A 231 -20.62 -6.11 11.65
C SER A 231 -19.59 -5.96 10.54
N LEU A 232 -19.36 -7.04 9.79
CA LEU A 232 -18.47 -7.00 8.61
C LEU A 232 -19.08 -6.18 7.47
N THR A 233 -18.28 -5.31 6.85
CA THR A 233 -18.61 -4.76 5.53
C THR A 233 -18.18 -5.72 4.42
N GLN A 234 -18.48 -5.39 3.16
CA GLN A 234 -18.02 -6.20 2.02
C GLN A 234 -16.49 -6.27 1.95
N SER A 235 -15.78 -5.19 2.29
CA SER A 235 -14.32 -5.16 2.31
C SER A 235 -13.73 -6.12 3.36
N ALA A 236 -14.27 -6.15 4.59
CA ALA A 236 -13.78 -7.11 5.59
C ALA A 236 -14.16 -8.56 5.27
N ARG A 237 -15.23 -8.82 4.50
CA ARG A 237 -15.53 -10.18 4.04
C ARG A 237 -14.41 -10.75 3.16
N LEU A 238 -13.70 -9.90 2.40
CA LEU A 238 -12.51 -10.33 1.63
C LEU A 238 -11.31 -10.67 2.52
N LEU A 239 -11.38 -10.48 3.84
CA LEU A 239 -10.31 -10.83 4.78
C LEU A 239 -10.59 -12.12 5.56
N LEU A 240 -11.75 -12.74 5.33
CA LEU A 240 -12.12 -14.01 5.95
C LEU A 240 -11.22 -15.14 5.44
N LYS A 241 -10.84 -16.05 6.33
CA LYS A 241 -9.98 -17.19 6.01
C LYS A 241 -10.62 -18.13 4.98
N ASP A 242 -11.92 -18.40 5.13
CA ASP A 242 -12.64 -19.37 4.31
C ASP A 242 -13.35 -18.73 3.11
N ASN A 243 -13.10 -17.44 2.82
CA ASN A 243 -13.63 -16.80 1.63
C ASN A 243 -12.81 -17.23 0.40
N PRO A 244 -13.42 -17.81 -0.66
CA PRO A 244 -12.72 -18.16 -1.89
C PRO A 244 -11.97 -17.00 -2.57
N TRP A 245 -12.38 -15.76 -2.30
CA TRP A 245 -11.79 -14.53 -2.83
C TRP A 245 -10.98 -13.77 -1.79
N SER A 246 -10.45 -14.47 -0.78
CA SER A 246 -9.74 -13.83 0.32
C SER A 246 -8.48 -13.11 -0.18
N VAL A 247 -8.34 -11.83 0.15
CA VAL A 247 -7.11 -11.03 -0.06
C VAL A 247 -6.20 -11.05 1.17
N ARG A 248 -6.57 -11.83 2.19
CA ARG A 248 -5.78 -12.02 3.41
C ARG A 248 -4.33 -12.47 3.13
N PRO A 249 -4.06 -13.43 2.22
CA PRO A 249 -2.67 -13.82 1.94
C PRO A 249 -1.82 -12.67 1.40
N LEU A 250 -2.36 -11.90 0.44
CA LEU A 250 -1.69 -10.72 -0.09
C LEU A 250 -1.42 -9.68 1.00
N LEU A 251 -2.39 -9.42 1.87
CA LEU A 251 -2.22 -8.50 3.00
C LEU A 251 -1.06 -8.92 3.92
N LEU A 252 -0.99 -10.21 4.26
CA LEU A 252 0.04 -10.74 5.17
C LEU A 252 1.42 -10.74 4.52
N PHE A 253 1.50 -10.96 3.20
CA PHE A 253 2.74 -10.89 2.43
C PHE A 253 3.27 -9.46 2.33
N VAL A 254 2.47 -8.52 1.80
CA VAL A 254 2.90 -7.13 1.58
C VAL A 254 3.26 -6.42 2.89
N LEU A 255 2.56 -6.75 3.98
CA LEU A 255 2.82 -6.15 5.29
C LEU A 255 3.80 -6.98 6.13
N ASP A 256 4.47 -7.99 5.59
CA ASP A 256 5.54 -8.71 6.28
C ASP A 256 6.75 -7.79 6.50
N PRO A 257 7.46 -7.87 7.64
CA PRO A 257 8.64 -7.03 7.89
C PRO A 257 9.71 -7.08 6.80
N VAL A 258 9.84 -8.21 6.09
CA VAL A 258 10.77 -8.32 4.96
C VAL A 258 10.37 -7.39 3.81
N LEU A 259 9.08 -7.20 3.56
CA LEU A 259 8.55 -6.37 2.49
C LEU A 259 8.36 -4.90 2.92
N THR A 260 8.17 -4.64 4.21
CA THR A 260 8.06 -3.25 4.71
C THR A 260 9.41 -2.59 4.98
N LYS A 261 10.45 -3.34 5.37
CA LYS A 261 11.79 -2.79 5.65
C LYS A 261 12.42 -2.00 4.47
N PRO A 262 12.29 -2.41 3.20
CA PRO A 262 12.79 -1.64 2.05
C PRO A 262 12.32 -0.19 1.99
N TRP A 263 11.14 0.12 2.54
CA TRP A 263 10.60 1.49 2.58
C TRP A 263 11.46 2.43 3.43
N ASP A 264 12.16 1.91 4.45
CA ASP A 264 13.12 2.68 5.26
C ASP A 264 14.39 3.04 4.48
N CYS A 265 14.66 2.32 3.37
CA CYS A 265 15.86 2.48 2.55
C CYS A 265 15.63 3.33 1.30
N LEU A 266 14.43 3.88 1.08
CA LEU A 266 14.07 4.63 -0.13
C LEU A 266 15.01 5.80 -0.42
N SER A 267 15.32 6.63 0.57
CA SER A 267 16.21 7.78 0.38
C SER A 267 17.64 7.35 0.02
N THR A 268 18.14 6.29 0.66
CA THR A 268 19.46 5.73 0.35
C THR A 268 19.50 5.14 -1.05
N TRP A 269 18.45 4.41 -1.45
CA TRP A 269 18.31 3.87 -2.80
C TRP A 269 18.30 4.97 -3.87
N PHE A 270 17.61 6.09 -3.63
CA PHE A 270 17.65 7.23 -4.56
C PHE A 270 19.05 7.84 -4.70
N GLN A 271 19.94 7.63 -3.73
CA GLN A 271 21.30 8.18 -3.71
C GLN A 271 22.34 7.22 -4.30
N ASN A 272 21.96 6.00 -4.69
CA ASN A 272 22.89 4.98 -5.15
C ASN A 272 22.42 4.28 -6.43
N ASP A 273 23.22 3.29 -6.87
CA ASP A 273 23.01 2.54 -8.11
C ASP A 273 22.31 1.19 -7.93
N ASP A 274 21.83 0.86 -6.73
CA ASP A 274 21.14 -0.40 -6.47
C ASP A 274 19.85 -0.50 -7.29
N ARG A 275 19.50 -1.72 -7.72
CA ARG A 275 18.35 -1.94 -8.61
C ARG A 275 17.02 -1.59 -7.95
N SER A 276 16.87 -1.86 -6.66
CA SER A 276 15.65 -1.66 -5.88
C SER A 276 15.98 -1.29 -4.43
N ALA A 277 15.03 -0.69 -3.72
CA ALA A 277 15.17 -0.47 -2.28
C ALA A 277 15.21 -1.79 -1.50
N PHE A 278 14.59 -2.85 -2.02
CA PHE A 278 14.69 -4.20 -1.47
C PHE A 278 16.14 -4.71 -1.47
N SER A 279 16.87 -4.48 -2.56
CA SER A 279 18.28 -4.87 -2.66
C SER A 279 19.17 -4.07 -1.70
N VAL A 280 18.85 -2.80 -1.44
CA VAL A 280 19.55 -2.02 -0.38
C VAL A 280 19.30 -2.63 1.00
N ALA A 281 18.07 -3.04 1.28
CA ALA A 281 17.69 -3.54 2.61
C ALA A 281 18.16 -4.97 2.92
N HIS A 282 18.34 -5.80 1.88
CA HIS A 282 18.55 -7.25 2.02
C HIS A 282 19.69 -7.83 1.19
N GLU A 283 20.39 -7.01 0.39
CA GLU A 283 21.53 -7.39 -0.47
C GLU A 283 21.20 -8.48 -1.51
N LYS A 284 19.92 -8.64 -1.84
CA LYS A 284 19.37 -9.66 -2.74
C LYS A 284 18.21 -9.11 -3.55
N THR A 285 17.83 -9.80 -4.62
CA THR A 285 16.52 -9.61 -5.25
C THR A 285 15.41 -10.29 -4.42
N PRO A 286 14.13 -9.91 -4.59
CA PRO A 286 13.01 -10.60 -3.94
C PRO A 286 12.98 -12.10 -4.22
N TRP A 287 13.27 -12.50 -5.47
CA TRP A 287 13.22 -13.89 -5.91
C TRP A 287 14.35 -14.74 -5.31
N GLU A 288 15.57 -14.19 -5.24
CA GLU A 288 16.69 -14.86 -4.57
C GLU A 288 16.45 -14.98 -3.06
N TYR A 289 15.84 -13.96 -2.45
CA TYR A 289 15.46 -14.00 -1.03
C TYR A 289 14.41 -15.09 -0.78
N ALA A 290 13.33 -15.11 -1.57
CA ALA A 290 12.29 -16.12 -1.47
C ALA A 290 12.86 -17.54 -1.66
N GLY A 291 13.74 -17.75 -2.64
CA GLY A 291 14.41 -19.04 -2.85
C GLY A 291 15.25 -19.53 -1.66
N GLN A 292 15.63 -18.65 -0.74
CA GLN A 292 16.43 -18.98 0.46
C GLN A 292 15.61 -19.00 1.76
N ASP A 293 14.47 -18.31 1.81
CA ASP A 293 13.57 -18.28 2.97
C ASP A 293 12.23 -18.96 2.61
N PRO A 294 12.03 -20.24 3.00
CA PRO A 294 10.79 -20.97 2.73
C PRO A 294 9.54 -20.27 3.27
N ARG A 295 9.64 -19.47 4.34
CA ARG A 295 8.51 -18.74 4.90
C ARG A 295 8.07 -17.63 3.95
N ILE A 296 9.01 -16.87 3.40
CA ILE A 296 8.72 -15.84 2.40
C ILE A 296 8.25 -16.47 1.10
N ASN A 297 8.89 -17.57 0.66
CA ASN A 297 8.44 -18.32 -0.51
C ASN A 297 6.98 -18.77 -0.39
N ASN A 298 6.57 -19.28 0.78
CA ASN A 298 5.19 -19.68 1.00
C ASN A 298 4.25 -18.47 0.99
N LEU A 299 4.63 -17.35 1.63
CA LEU A 299 3.82 -16.14 1.67
C LEU A 299 3.58 -15.55 0.27
N VAL A 300 4.61 -15.46 -0.57
CA VAL A 300 4.45 -14.96 -1.94
C VAL A 300 3.58 -15.91 -2.77
N ASN A 301 3.80 -17.23 -2.67
CA ASN A 301 2.99 -18.21 -3.39
C ASN A 301 1.51 -18.17 -2.98
N ASP A 302 1.21 -18.06 -1.68
CA ASP A 302 -0.15 -17.94 -1.17
C ASP A 302 -0.80 -16.62 -1.61
N ALA A 303 -0.05 -15.51 -1.60
CA ALA A 303 -0.51 -14.21 -2.09
C ALA A 303 -0.88 -14.28 -3.59
N MET A 304 0.03 -14.79 -4.43
CA MET A 304 -0.18 -14.93 -5.88
C MET A 304 -1.33 -15.90 -6.21
N ALA A 305 -1.43 -17.01 -5.47
CA ALA A 305 -2.53 -17.96 -5.63
C ALA A 305 -3.87 -17.31 -5.29
N SER A 306 -3.96 -16.54 -4.19
CA SER A 306 -5.21 -15.93 -3.74
C SER A 306 -5.83 -14.99 -4.78
N ASP A 307 -5.02 -14.16 -5.43
CA ASP A 307 -5.49 -13.29 -6.51
C ASP A 307 -5.82 -14.08 -7.79
N SER A 308 -5.05 -15.13 -8.09
CA SER A 308 -5.25 -15.96 -9.28
C SER A 308 -6.58 -16.73 -9.28
N ILE A 309 -7.14 -17.05 -8.11
CA ILE A 309 -8.49 -17.63 -8.00
C ILE A 309 -9.52 -16.68 -8.63
N LEU A 310 -9.51 -15.41 -8.23
CA LEU A 310 -10.42 -14.39 -8.78
C LEU A 310 -10.13 -14.11 -10.26
N ALA A 311 -8.86 -13.92 -10.61
CA ALA A 311 -8.46 -13.61 -11.98
C ALA A 311 -8.88 -14.72 -12.96
N SER A 312 -8.64 -16.00 -12.63
CA SER A 312 -8.99 -17.12 -13.51
C SER A 312 -10.49 -17.17 -13.80
N LYS A 313 -11.33 -16.97 -12.77
CA LYS A 313 -12.80 -17.00 -12.91
C LYS A 313 -13.33 -15.81 -13.71
N LEU A 314 -12.76 -14.62 -13.52
CA LEU A 314 -13.10 -13.44 -14.34
C LEU A 314 -12.65 -13.59 -15.79
N VAL A 315 -11.44 -14.11 -16.04
CA VAL A 315 -10.92 -14.34 -17.39
C VAL A 315 -11.77 -15.39 -18.13
N VAL A 316 -12.09 -16.51 -17.49
CA VAL A 316 -12.94 -17.54 -18.08
C VAL A 316 -14.35 -17.01 -18.37
N SER A 317 -14.92 -16.18 -17.49
CA SER A 317 -16.29 -15.67 -17.68
C SER A 317 -16.38 -14.53 -18.69
N LYS A 318 -15.44 -13.59 -18.70
CA LYS A 318 -15.49 -12.37 -19.52
C LYS A 318 -14.69 -12.45 -20.82
N CYS A 319 -13.65 -13.29 -20.86
CA CYS A 319 -12.66 -13.32 -21.93
C CYS A 319 -12.52 -14.71 -22.57
N LYS A 320 -13.55 -15.56 -22.47
CA LYS A 320 -13.50 -16.94 -22.95
C LYS A 320 -12.98 -17.07 -24.39
N GLY A 321 -13.45 -16.19 -25.28
CA GLY A 321 -13.11 -16.23 -26.71
C GLY A 321 -11.63 -15.98 -27.02
N ILE A 322 -10.83 -15.49 -26.06
CA ILE A 322 -9.38 -15.32 -26.23
C ILE A 322 -8.67 -16.67 -26.35
N PHE A 323 -9.24 -17.72 -25.77
CA PHE A 323 -8.71 -19.09 -25.81
C PHE A 323 -9.27 -19.92 -26.97
N ASP A 324 -10.09 -19.35 -27.85
CA ASP A 324 -10.66 -20.08 -28.98
C ASP A 324 -9.56 -20.58 -29.93
N GLY A 325 -9.54 -21.90 -30.15
CA GLY A 325 -8.57 -22.56 -31.02
C GLY A 325 -7.15 -22.64 -30.46
N VAL A 326 -6.97 -22.43 -29.14
CA VAL A 326 -5.72 -22.66 -28.40
C VAL A 326 -5.70 -24.10 -27.90
N ASP A 327 -4.79 -24.92 -28.45
CA ASP A 327 -4.67 -26.34 -28.06
C ASP A 327 -3.65 -26.55 -26.93
N SER A 328 -2.71 -25.61 -26.75
CA SER A 328 -1.70 -25.63 -25.69
C SER A 328 -1.44 -24.24 -25.12
N LEU A 329 -1.32 -24.16 -23.79
CA LEU A 329 -1.03 -22.94 -23.05
C LEU A 329 0.13 -23.16 -22.07
N VAL A 330 1.07 -22.22 -22.01
CA VAL A 330 2.10 -22.15 -20.96
C VAL A 330 1.85 -20.92 -20.11
N ASP A 331 1.70 -21.12 -18.80
CA ASP A 331 1.60 -20.08 -17.77
C ASP A 331 3.02 -19.80 -17.25
N VAL A 332 3.64 -18.72 -17.74
CA VAL A 332 5.02 -18.32 -17.44
C VAL A 332 5.02 -17.51 -16.15
N GLY A 333 5.83 -17.93 -15.17
CA GLY A 333 5.72 -17.41 -13.79
C GLY A 333 4.44 -17.89 -13.11
N GLY A 334 3.94 -19.07 -13.47
CA GLY A 334 2.62 -19.55 -13.05
C GLY A 334 2.52 -19.99 -11.57
N GLY A 335 3.61 -19.94 -10.82
CA GLY A 335 3.68 -20.29 -9.39
C GLY A 335 3.15 -21.68 -9.09
N LEU A 336 2.21 -21.78 -8.13
CA LEU A 336 1.55 -23.03 -7.76
C LEU A 336 0.53 -23.54 -8.82
N GLY A 337 0.40 -22.82 -9.94
CA GLY A 337 -0.45 -23.18 -11.08
C GLY A 337 -1.93 -22.83 -10.91
N THR A 338 -2.29 -21.96 -9.97
CA THR A 338 -3.70 -21.63 -9.68
C THR A 338 -4.42 -21.07 -10.91
N MET A 339 -3.76 -20.19 -11.68
CA MET A 339 -4.32 -19.62 -12.90
C MET A 339 -4.46 -20.71 -13.99
N ALA A 340 -3.38 -21.43 -14.30
CA ALA A 340 -3.38 -22.54 -15.24
C ALA A 340 -4.43 -23.63 -14.90
N LYS A 341 -4.61 -23.98 -13.61
CA LYS A 341 -5.65 -24.93 -13.15
C LYS A 341 -7.04 -24.44 -13.48
N GLY A 342 -7.37 -23.19 -13.14
CA GLY A 342 -8.68 -22.61 -13.44
C GLY A 342 -8.98 -22.55 -14.93
N ILE A 343 -7.96 -22.32 -15.76
CA ILE A 343 -8.07 -22.38 -17.22
C ILE A 343 -8.24 -23.83 -17.70
N ALA A 344 -7.42 -24.77 -17.25
CA ALA A 344 -7.46 -26.18 -17.64
C ALA A 344 -8.81 -26.84 -17.32
N GLU A 345 -9.44 -26.47 -16.20
CA GLU A 345 -10.79 -26.88 -15.83
C GLU A 345 -11.86 -26.34 -16.80
N ALA A 346 -11.72 -25.08 -17.23
CA ALA A 346 -12.65 -24.44 -18.14
C ALA A 346 -12.50 -24.90 -19.60
N PHE A 347 -11.30 -25.38 -19.98
CA PHE A 347 -10.96 -25.84 -21.32
C PHE A 347 -10.29 -27.23 -21.26
N PRO A 348 -11.06 -28.33 -21.04
CA PRO A 348 -10.49 -29.67 -20.84
C PRO A 348 -9.73 -30.27 -22.03
N HIS A 349 -9.81 -29.65 -23.20
CA HIS A 349 -9.09 -30.02 -24.42
C HIS A 349 -7.71 -29.37 -24.52
N MET A 350 -7.44 -28.33 -23.72
CA MET A 350 -6.21 -27.56 -23.80
C MET A 350 -5.16 -28.13 -22.84
N ASP A 351 -3.97 -28.41 -23.37
CA ASP A 351 -2.82 -28.83 -22.58
C ASP A 351 -2.17 -27.61 -21.93
N CYS A 352 -2.24 -27.54 -20.59
CA CYS A 352 -1.68 -26.44 -19.81
C CYS A 352 -0.34 -26.84 -19.19
N THR A 353 0.63 -25.93 -19.25
CA THR A 353 1.95 -26.08 -18.62
C THR A 353 2.17 -24.91 -17.68
N VAL A 354 2.43 -25.19 -16.41
CA VAL A 354 2.93 -24.20 -15.46
C VAL A 354 4.45 -24.17 -15.61
N PHE A 355 5.00 -23.02 -15.94
CA PHE A 355 6.44 -22.81 -16.10
C PHE A 355 6.94 -21.79 -15.10
N ASP A 356 7.83 -22.20 -14.19
CA ASP A 356 8.37 -21.36 -13.12
C ASP A 356 9.78 -21.81 -12.73
N LEU A 357 10.40 -21.11 -11.77
CA LEU A 357 11.71 -21.48 -11.23
C LEU A 357 11.68 -22.90 -10.64
N PRO A 358 12.77 -23.68 -10.75
CA PRO A 358 12.80 -25.08 -10.32
C PRO A 358 12.36 -25.30 -8.86
N HIS A 359 12.75 -24.40 -7.94
CA HIS A 359 12.40 -24.52 -6.52
C HIS A 359 10.91 -24.30 -6.24
N VAL A 360 10.18 -23.62 -7.12
CA VAL A 360 8.74 -23.36 -6.97
C VAL A 360 7.91 -24.58 -7.39
N VAL A 361 8.32 -25.28 -8.44
CA VAL A 361 7.51 -26.34 -9.07
C VAL A 361 8.01 -27.76 -8.83
N SER A 362 9.19 -27.94 -8.24
CA SER A 362 9.84 -29.26 -8.06
C SER A 362 8.97 -30.32 -7.36
N ASP A 363 8.15 -29.92 -6.38
CA ASP A 363 7.29 -30.83 -5.61
C ASP A 363 5.84 -30.91 -6.13
N LEU A 364 5.53 -30.24 -7.24
CA LEU A 364 4.17 -30.15 -7.77
C LEU A 364 3.90 -31.26 -8.80
N GLN A 365 2.81 -31.98 -8.59
CA GLN A 365 2.34 -32.99 -9.52
C GLN A 365 1.26 -32.44 -10.44
N GLY A 366 1.40 -32.75 -11.72
CA GLY A 366 0.43 -32.41 -12.75
C GLY A 366 -0.88 -33.19 -12.65
N GLY A 367 -1.82 -32.81 -13.49
CA GLY A 367 -3.08 -33.52 -13.72
C GLY A 367 -3.18 -34.04 -15.15
N LYS A 368 -4.41 -34.36 -15.59
CA LYS A 368 -4.67 -34.93 -16.92
C LYS A 368 -4.17 -34.04 -18.06
N ASN A 369 -4.47 -32.75 -18.02
CA ASN A 369 -4.09 -31.73 -19.01
C ASN A 369 -3.31 -30.57 -18.38
N LEU A 370 -2.61 -30.84 -17.27
CA LEU A 370 -1.79 -29.86 -16.56
C LEU A 370 -0.45 -30.48 -16.22
N LYS A 371 0.65 -29.84 -16.57
CA LYS A 371 2.00 -30.25 -16.15
C LYS A 371 2.81 -29.09 -15.59
N TYR A 372 3.87 -29.41 -14.88
CA TYR A 372 4.79 -28.45 -14.29
C TYR A 372 6.18 -28.60 -14.93
N VAL A 373 6.82 -27.47 -15.25
CA VAL A 373 8.15 -27.42 -15.86
C VAL A 373 8.97 -26.37 -15.12
N GLY A 374 10.12 -26.79 -14.57
CA GLY A 374 11.08 -25.88 -13.95
C GLY A 374 12.03 -25.28 -14.99
N GLY A 375 12.31 -23.99 -14.91
CA GLY A 375 13.33 -23.32 -15.73
C GLY A 375 13.42 -21.82 -15.50
N ASP A 376 14.16 -21.14 -16.36
CA ASP A 376 14.33 -19.68 -16.33
C ASP A 376 13.76 -19.06 -17.62
N MET A 377 12.79 -18.17 -17.47
CA MET A 377 12.15 -17.45 -18.58
C MET A 377 13.09 -16.51 -19.34
N PHE A 378 14.21 -16.09 -18.75
CA PHE A 378 15.24 -15.32 -19.44
C PHE A 378 16.07 -16.19 -20.41
N GLU A 379 16.17 -17.49 -20.12
CA GLU A 379 16.89 -18.46 -20.95
C GLU A 379 15.99 -19.02 -22.06
N ALA A 380 14.89 -19.69 -21.69
CA ALA A 380 13.97 -20.32 -22.62
C ALA A 380 12.58 -20.48 -22.03
N VAL A 381 11.55 -20.28 -22.86
CA VAL A 381 10.15 -20.55 -22.52
C VAL A 381 9.67 -21.77 -23.32
N PRO A 382 8.97 -22.75 -22.71
CA PRO A 382 8.42 -23.89 -23.45
C PRO A 382 7.47 -23.45 -24.59
N PRO A 383 7.51 -24.11 -25.76
CA PRO A 383 6.64 -23.77 -26.88
C PRO A 383 5.17 -24.14 -26.59
N ALA A 384 4.26 -23.24 -26.92
CA ALA A 384 2.80 -23.44 -26.85
C ALA A 384 2.06 -22.49 -27.80
N ASN A 385 0.77 -22.73 -28.03
CA ASN A 385 -0.04 -21.85 -28.88
C ASN A 385 -0.36 -20.51 -28.20
N ALA A 386 -0.49 -20.52 -26.87
CA ALA A 386 -0.62 -19.31 -26.07
C ALA A 386 0.38 -19.33 -24.90
N LEU A 387 0.96 -18.17 -24.61
CA LEU A 387 1.73 -17.95 -23.38
C LEU A 387 0.98 -16.96 -22.51
N LEU A 388 0.83 -17.26 -21.22
CA LEU A 388 0.23 -16.38 -20.24
C LEU A 388 1.31 -15.80 -19.33
N LEU A 389 1.28 -14.48 -19.12
CA LEU A 389 2.12 -13.73 -18.19
C LEU A 389 1.19 -12.92 -17.28
N LYS A 390 0.87 -13.44 -16.10
CA LYS A 390 0.02 -12.75 -15.12
C LYS A 390 0.89 -12.27 -13.97
N TRP A 391 0.94 -10.96 -13.70
CA TRP A 391 1.79 -10.39 -12.64
C TRP A 391 3.24 -10.85 -12.78
N VAL A 392 3.78 -10.65 -13.98
CA VAL A 392 5.17 -10.98 -14.28
C VAL A 392 5.89 -9.74 -14.75
N LEU A 393 5.42 -9.11 -15.82
CA LEU A 393 6.15 -8.03 -16.48
C LEU A 393 6.20 -6.74 -15.66
N HIS A 394 5.29 -6.57 -14.69
CA HIS A 394 5.32 -5.44 -13.78
C HIS A 394 6.50 -5.48 -12.78
N ASP A 395 7.13 -6.63 -12.54
CA ASP A 395 8.29 -6.76 -11.63
C ASP A 395 9.61 -6.34 -12.27
N TRP A 396 9.65 -6.21 -13.60
CA TRP A 396 10.88 -6.09 -14.38
C TRP A 396 11.05 -4.72 -15.02
N SER A 397 12.31 -4.33 -15.23
CA SER A 397 12.64 -3.15 -16.03
C SER A 397 12.20 -3.36 -17.48
N ASP A 398 12.13 -2.27 -18.25
CA ASP A 398 11.75 -2.33 -19.66
C ASP A 398 12.69 -3.23 -20.48
N GLU A 399 13.99 -3.19 -20.21
CA GLU A 399 15.00 -4.01 -20.88
C GLU A 399 14.79 -5.50 -20.62
N ASP A 400 14.47 -5.85 -19.36
CA ASP A 400 14.21 -7.22 -18.95
C ASP A 400 12.86 -7.72 -19.48
N CYS A 401 11.82 -6.88 -19.49
CA CYS A 401 10.56 -7.15 -20.18
C CYS A 401 10.75 -7.47 -21.66
N VAL A 402 11.57 -6.69 -22.38
CA VAL A 402 11.86 -6.95 -23.80
C VAL A 402 12.57 -8.29 -23.99
N LYS A 403 13.49 -8.68 -23.10
CA LYS A 403 14.14 -10.00 -23.15
C LYS A 403 13.13 -11.13 -22.96
N ILE A 404 12.29 -11.04 -21.93
CA ILE A 404 11.24 -12.03 -21.64
C ILE A 404 10.30 -12.15 -22.84
N LEU A 405 9.79 -11.02 -23.35
CA LEU A 405 8.88 -10.97 -24.49
C LEU A 405 9.51 -11.56 -25.77
N LYS A 406 10.82 -11.37 -26.00
CA LYS A 406 11.54 -12.03 -27.10
C LYS A 406 11.59 -13.55 -26.94
N ARG A 407 11.78 -14.07 -25.72
CA ARG A 407 11.69 -15.52 -25.45
C ARG A 407 10.28 -16.05 -25.69
N CYS A 408 9.27 -15.31 -25.23
CA CYS A 408 7.87 -15.64 -25.49
C CYS A 408 7.56 -15.67 -27.00
N LYS A 409 8.03 -14.67 -27.76
CA LYS A 409 7.89 -14.64 -29.22
C LYS A 409 8.54 -15.85 -29.88
N GLN A 410 9.74 -16.24 -29.46
CA GLN A 410 10.43 -17.43 -29.97
C GLN A 410 9.64 -18.71 -29.71
N ALA A 411 9.06 -18.85 -28.52
CA ALA A 411 8.29 -20.02 -28.13
C ALA A 411 6.99 -20.20 -28.96
N ILE A 412 6.27 -19.10 -29.24
CA ILE A 412 5.03 -19.13 -30.06
C ILE A 412 5.27 -19.15 -31.58
N THR A 413 6.51 -18.94 -32.04
CA THR A 413 6.89 -18.99 -33.46
C THR A 413 7.73 -20.22 -33.83
N SER A 414 7.90 -21.14 -32.87
CA SER A 414 8.67 -22.36 -33.07
C SER A 414 8.09 -23.25 -34.19
N LYS A 415 8.98 -23.83 -35.00
CA LYS A 415 8.61 -24.62 -36.20
C LYS A 415 7.75 -25.83 -35.80
N GLY A 416 6.52 -25.88 -36.31
CA GLY A 416 5.57 -26.98 -36.08
C GLY A 416 4.17 -26.55 -35.67
N GLN A 417 3.98 -25.29 -35.27
CA GLN A 417 2.66 -24.75 -34.97
C GLN A 417 1.92 -24.36 -36.26
N GLN A 418 0.74 -24.95 -36.50
CA GLN A 418 -0.07 -24.69 -37.71
C GLN A 418 -0.80 -23.35 -37.69
N LYS A 419 -0.94 -22.73 -36.50
CA LYS A 419 -1.61 -21.44 -36.29
C LYS A 419 -0.63 -20.45 -35.67
N ALA A 420 -0.81 -19.16 -35.96
CA ALA A 420 -0.08 -18.10 -35.28
C ALA A 420 -0.43 -18.11 -33.80
N GLY A 421 0.57 -18.32 -32.93
CA GLY A 421 0.39 -18.24 -31.49
C GLY A 421 0.22 -16.81 -30.99
N LYS A 422 -0.08 -16.65 -29.71
CA LYS A 422 -0.25 -15.34 -29.05
C LYS A 422 0.38 -15.31 -27.66
N VAL A 423 0.71 -14.11 -27.17
CA VAL A 423 1.02 -13.89 -25.75
C VAL A 423 -0.17 -13.18 -25.11
N ILE A 424 -0.55 -13.61 -23.91
CA ILE A 424 -1.61 -13.03 -23.10
C ILE A 424 -0.94 -12.48 -21.84
N ILE A 425 -1.12 -11.19 -21.57
CA ILE A 425 -0.59 -10.52 -20.39
C ILE A 425 -1.77 -10.09 -19.51
N ILE A 426 -1.64 -10.28 -18.20
CA ILE A 426 -2.59 -9.75 -17.21
C ILE A 426 -1.79 -8.92 -16.20
N ASP A 427 -1.79 -7.61 -16.41
CA ASP A 427 -1.11 -6.61 -15.58
C ASP A 427 -1.93 -5.31 -15.53
N MET A 428 -1.52 -4.34 -14.71
CA MET A 428 -2.21 -3.05 -14.70
C MET A 428 -1.87 -2.22 -15.94
N VAL A 429 -2.87 -1.46 -16.38
CA VAL A 429 -2.69 -0.41 -17.39
C VAL A 429 -3.10 0.88 -16.72
N ARG A 430 -2.11 1.72 -16.41
CA ARG A 430 -2.33 3.01 -15.78
C ARG A 430 -3.11 3.94 -16.70
N GLU A 431 -3.82 4.90 -16.10
CA GLU A 431 -4.52 5.97 -16.82
C GLU A 431 -5.62 5.44 -17.76
N ASN A 432 -6.11 4.22 -17.53
CA ASN A 432 -7.19 3.65 -18.30
C ASN A 432 -8.48 4.43 -18.00
N GLN A 433 -9.16 4.90 -19.05
CA GLN A 433 -10.15 5.99 -19.02
C GLN A 433 -11.45 5.70 -18.21
N ASN A 434 -11.53 4.56 -17.53
CA ASN A 434 -12.72 4.05 -16.86
C ASN A 434 -12.57 3.89 -15.32
N GLY A 435 -11.49 4.39 -14.70
CA GLY A 435 -11.26 4.27 -13.26
C GLY A 435 -11.89 5.39 -12.43
N ASP A 436 -12.46 5.07 -11.26
CA ASP A 436 -12.79 6.04 -10.22
C ASP A 436 -11.53 6.47 -9.43
N GLU A 437 -11.63 7.49 -8.57
CA GLU A 437 -10.48 8.01 -7.81
C GLU A 437 -9.78 6.92 -6.97
N GLY A 438 -10.54 6.00 -6.36
CA GLY A 438 -9.98 4.88 -5.58
C GLY A 438 -9.18 3.89 -6.42
N SER A 439 -9.59 3.66 -7.68
CA SER A 439 -8.83 2.86 -8.65
C SER A 439 -7.50 3.53 -9.01
N ILE A 440 -7.43 4.86 -9.05
CA ILE A 440 -6.19 5.58 -9.38
C ILE A 440 -5.20 5.47 -8.21
N GLU A 441 -5.63 5.76 -6.97
CA GLU A 441 -4.77 5.61 -5.79
C GLU A 441 -4.20 4.19 -5.68
N THR A 442 -5.01 3.17 -5.97
CA THR A 442 -4.56 1.77 -6.01
C THR A 442 -3.45 1.55 -7.06
N GLN A 443 -3.64 2.02 -8.30
CA GLN A 443 -2.63 1.88 -9.36
C GLN A 443 -1.30 2.56 -8.98
N LEU A 444 -1.38 3.70 -8.30
CA LEU A 444 -0.24 4.45 -7.82
C LEU A 444 0.52 3.71 -6.70
N PHE A 445 -0.19 3.09 -5.77
CA PHE A 445 0.44 2.25 -4.74
C PHE A 445 1.14 1.03 -5.32
N PHE A 446 0.53 0.36 -6.30
CA PHE A 446 1.19 -0.75 -6.99
C PHE A 446 2.43 -0.30 -7.77
N ASP A 447 2.40 0.86 -8.42
CA ASP A 447 3.58 1.42 -9.11
C ASP A 447 4.76 1.68 -8.16
N LEU A 448 4.51 2.22 -6.96
CA LEU A 448 5.57 2.36 -5.95
C LEU A 448 6.01 1.01 -5.40
N GLU A 449 5.09 0.09 -5.14
CA GLU A 449 5.45 -1.22 -4.60
C GLU A 449 6.40 -1.93 -5.56
N MET A 450 6.14 -1.89 -6.87
CA MET A 450 7.03 -2.46 -7.88
C MET A 450 8.38 -1.75 -7.97
N MET A 451 8.43 -0.44 -7.68
CA MET A 451 9.66 0.34 -7.60
C MET A 451 10.50 0.01 -6.34
N VAL A 452 9.83 -0.26 -5.21
CA VAL A 452 10.47 -0.51 -3.91
C VAL A 452 10.93 -1.96 -3.81
N ALA A 453 10.01 -2.89 -4.07
CA ALA A 453 10.23 -4.32 -3.94
C ALA A 453 11.11 -4.86 -5.07
N ALA A 454 10.91 -4.40 -6.30
CA ALA A 454 11.59 -4.90 -7.48
C ALA A 454 12.25 -3.76 -8.28
N SER A 455 12.68 -4.05 -9.51
CA SER A 455 13.09 -3.01 -10.49
C SER A 455 11.94 -2.67 -11.44
N GLY A 456 10.71 -2.93 -11.00
CA GLY A 456 9.51 -2.97 -11.79
C GLY A 456 8.79 -1.64 -11.89
N MET A 457 7.61 -1.68 -12.51
CA MET A 457 6.70 -0.55 -12.67
C MET A 457 5.34 -0.96 -13.22
N GLU A 458 4.33 -0.17 -12.88
CA GLU A 458 3.05 -0.21 -13.59
C GLU A 458 3.13 0.74 -14.79
N ARG A 459 2.64 0.26 -15.94
CA ARG A 459 2.81 0.95 -17.24
C ARG A 459 1.48 1.47 -17.78
N ASN A 460 1.52 2.60 -18.47
CA ASN A 460 0.41 3.05 -19.31
C ASN A 460 0.44 2.34 -20.67
N GLU A 461 -0.59 2.53 -21.49
CA GLU A 461 -0.71 1.90 -22.81
C GLU A 461 0.46 2.23 -23.75
N LYS A 462 0.99 3.46 -23.74
CA LYS A 462 2.10 3.87 -24.62
C LYS A 462 3.39 3.16 -24.25
N GLU A 463 3.67 3.04 -22.95
CA GLU A 463 4.82 2.31 -22.41
C GLU A 463 4.71 0.82 -22.75
N TRP A 464 3.53 0.22 -22.54
CA TRP A 464 3.25 -1.16 -22.97
C TRP A 464 3.47 -1.37 -24.47
N ALA A 465 2.89 -0.52 -25.32
CA ALA A 465 3.04 -0.60 -26.77
C ALA A 465 4.51 -0.56 -27.19
N LYS A 466 5.30 0.33 -26.58
CA LYS A 466 6.74 0.42 -26.84
C LYS A 466 7.45 -0.91 -26.56
N LEU A 467 7.18 -1.54 -25.42
CA LEU A 467 7.76 -2.86 -25.08
C LEU A 467 7.41 -3.92 -26.13
N PHE A 468 6.16 -3.94 -26.57
CA PHE A 468 5.68 -4.94 -27.53
C PHE A 468 6.40 -4.79 -28.87
N PHE A 469 6.53 -3.57 -29.37
CA PHE A 469 7.22 -3.29 -30.63
C PHE A 469 8.74 -3.52 -30.54
N ASP A 470 9.38 -3.16 -29.41
CA ASP A 470 10.81 -3.42 -29.18
C ASP A 470 11.13 -4.92 -29.05
N ALA A 471 10.17 -5.71 -28.56
CA ALA A 471 10.22 -7.17 -28.57
C ALA A 471 9.89 -7.78 -29.94
N GLY A 472 9.45 -6.96 -30.89
CA GLY A 472 9.19 -7.32 -32.28
C GLY A 472 7.77 -7.82 -32.56
N PHE A 473 6.81 -7.67 -31.65
CA PHE A 473 5.41 -8.00 -31.94
C PHE A 473 4.81 -6.99 -32.94
N LEU A 474 3.85 -7.43 -33.75
CA LEU A 474 3.27 -6.60 -34.81
C LEU A 474 1.99 -5.87 -34.38
N ASN A 475 1.22 -6.47 -33.49
CA ASN A 475 -0.05 -5.93 -33.06
C ASN A 475 -0.39 -6.36 -31.63
N TYR A 476 -1.24 -5.58 -30.97
CA TYR A 476 -1.76 -5.89 -29.65
C TYR A 476 -3.24 -5.46 -29.50
N LYS A 477 -3.92 -6.05 -28.51
CA LYS A 477 -5.28 -5.64 -28.09
C LYS A 477 -5.32 -5.55 -26.57
N ILE A 478 -5.92 -4.49 -26.02
CA ILE A 478 -6.09 -4.30 -24.57
C ILE A 478 -7.57 -4.41 -24.21
N HIS A 479 -7.88 -5.23 -23.21
CA HIS A 479 -9.23 -5.48 -22.71
C HIS A 479 -9.33 -5.03 -21.23
N PRO A 480 -9.99 -3.90 -20.92
CA PRO A 480 -10.07 -3.34 -19.56
C PRO A 480 -11.18 -4.01 -18.73
N VAL A 481 -11.04 -5.30 -18.46
CA VAL A 481 -12.15 -6.15 -17.98
C VAL A 481 -11.97 -6.73 -16.56
N LEU A 482 -10.82 -6.46 -15.93
CA LEU A 482 -10.37 -7.08 -14.67
C LEU A 482 -10.12 -6.05 -13.55
N GLY A 483 -10.94 -4.99 -13.48
CA GLY A 483 -10.82 -3.93 -12.48
C GLY A 483 -9.64 -3.01 -12.80
N THR A 484 -8.68 -2.88 -11.87
CA THR A 484 -7.43 -2.12 -12.09
C THR A 484 -6.50 -2.76 -13.11
N ARG A 485 -6.76 -4.01 -13.50
CA ARG A 485 -5.98 -4.79 -14.46
C ARG A 485 -6.62 -4.81 -15.83
N ALA A 486 -5.78 -4.92 -16.85
CA ALA A 486 -6.20 -5.24 -18.20
C ALA A 486 -5.72 -6.65 -18.59
N LEU A 487 -6.41 -7.23 -19.56
CA LEU A 487 -5.91 -8.38 -20.30
C LEU A 487 -5.41 -7.87 -21.64
N ILE A 488 -4.15 -8.15 -21.98
CA ILE A 488 -3.50 -7.71 -23.22
C ILE A 488 -3.17 -8.94 -24.07
N GLU A 489 -3.54 -8.92 -25.36
CA GLU A 489 -3.13 -9.93 -26.33
C GLU A 489 -2.04 -9.37 -27.24
N LEU A 490 -0.94 -10.11 -27.45
CA LEU A 490 0.14 -9.79 -28.39
C LEU A 490 0.21 -10.80 -29.52
N TYR A 491 0.46 -10.31 -30.73
CA TYR A 491 0.52 -11.10 -31.95
C TYR A 491 1.89 -10.92 -32.64
N PRO A 492 2.60 -12.02 -32.95
CA PRO A 492 4.01 -12.00 -33.39
C PRO A 492 4.25 -11.43 -34.79
#